data_AF-A0A645GLH5-F1
#
_entry.id   AF-A0A645GLH5-F1
#
_cell.length_a   1.000
_cell.length_b   1.000
_cell.length_c   1.000
_cell.angle_alpha   90.00
_cell.angle_beta   90.00
_cell.angle_gamma   90.00
#
_symmetry.space_group_name_H-M   'P 1'
#
loop_
_entity.id
_entity.type
_entity.pdbx_description
1 polymer ?
#
loop_
_entity_poly.entity_id
_entity_poly.type
_entity_poly.pdbx_seq_one_letter_code
_entity_poly.pdbx_strand_id
1 'polypeptide(L)'
;MQDIHYKDNPKNGERRRVWASCQVDGYTDMAGGHSFRRKNGERMRFKTMHKVYDFKKRFGYHMCVGCGRCDDVCPQYISFSNCVNKLNIAVNEVE
;
A
#
# COMPACT_ATOMS: atom_id res chain seq x y z
N MET A 1 4.45 4.17 -13.98
CA MET A 1 5.47 4.73 -14.90
C MET A 1 5.74 6.12 -14.40
N GLN A 2 6.95 6.42 -13.94
CA GLN A 2 7.27 7.72 -13.37
C GLN A 2 8.31 8.36 -14.28
N ASP A 3 8.01 9.55 -14.77
CA ASP A 3 8.95 10.33 -15.57
C ASP A 3 9.98 10.93 -14.60
N ILE A 4 11.26 10.63 -14.82
CA ILE A 4 12.36 11.12 -13.98
C ILE A 4 13.16 12.09 -14.85
N HIS A 5 13.31 13.33 -14.38
CA HIS A 5 14.18 14.28 -15.05
C HIS A 5 15.62 13.78 -14.96
N TYR A 6 16.28 13.64 -16.11
CA TYR A 6 17.65 13.18 -16.19
C TYR A 6 18.57 14.25 -15.58
N LYS A 7 19.27 13.91 -14.49
CA LYS A 7 20.00 14.89 -13.67
C LYS A 7 21.22 15.47 -14.38
N ASP A 8 21.86 14.70 -15.26
CA ASP A 8 23.15 15.08 -15.87
C ASP A 8 22.98 15.92 -17.14
N ASN A 9 21.85 15.81 -17.84
CA ASN A 9 21.55 16.61 -19.02
C ASN A 9 20.08 17.08 -19.00
N PRO A 10 19.80 18.35 -18.69
CA PRO A 10 18.44 18.89 -18.61
C PRO A 10 17.71 18.96 -19.97
N LYS A 11 18.42 18.74 -21.09
CA LYS A 11 17.82 18.68 -22.43
C LYS A 11 17.38 17.26 -22.82
N ASN A 12 17.60 16.27 -21.97
CA ASN A 12 17.21 14.89 -22.24
C ASN A 12 16.29 14.36 -21.12
N GLY A 13 15.26 13.61 -21.50
CA GLY A 13 14.32 13.00 -20.55
C GLY A 13 14.45 11.49 -20.57
N GLU A 14 14.45 10.84 -19.40
CA GLU A 14 14.46 9.39 -19.31
C GLU A 14 13.14 8.87 -18.73
N ARG A 15 12.55 7.87 -19.40
CA ARG A 15 11.37 7.16 -18.89
C ARG A 15 11.78 5.81 -18.32
N ARG A 16 11.67 5.66 -16.99
CA ARG A 16 11.93 4.38 -16.32
C ARG A 16 10.64 3.71 -15.88
N ARG A 17 10.56 2.39 -16.11
CA ARG A 17 9.54 1.56 -15.46
C ARG A 17 10.08 1.15 -14.11
N VAL A 18 9.42 1.62 -13.06
CA VAL A 18 9.69 1.24 -11.68
C VAL A 18 8.51 0.46 -11.13
N TRP A 19 8.80 -0.53 -10.28
CA TRP A 19 7.76 -1.23 -9.53
C TRP A 19 7.09 -0.24 -8.57
N ALA A 20 5.77 -0.14 -8.66
CA ALA A 20 4.97 0.68 -7.77
C ALA A 20 4.16 -0.22 -6.83
N SER A 21 3.85 0.29 -5.64
CA SER A 21 2.95 -0.38 -4.70
C SER A 21 1.80 0.55 -4.35
N CYS A 22 0.72 -0.02 -3.79
CA CYS A 22 -0.43 0.74 -3.30
C CYS A 22 -0.11 1.72 -2.16
N GLN A 23 1.12 1.70 -1.63
CA GLN A 23 1.62 2.67 -0.64
C GLN A 23 2.30 3.88 -1.27
N VAL A 24 2.72 3.78 -2.53
CA VAL A 24 3.42 4.85 -3.25
C VAL A 24 2.42 5.92 -3.68
N ASP A 25 2.85 7.18 -3.57
CA ASP A 25 2.04 8.31 -4.00
C ASP A 25 1.77 8.28 -5.51
N GLY A 26 0.57 8.67 -5.90
CA GLY A 26 0.11 8.60 -7.30
C GLY A 26 -0.25 7.21 -7.83
N TYR A 27 -0.13 6.13 -7.04
CA TYR A 27 -0.54 4.77 -7.46
C TYR A 27 -2.02 4.69 -7.86
N THR A 28 -2.84 5.51 -7.22
CA THR A 28 -4.29 5.54 -7.34
C THR A 28 -4.81 6.65 -8.23
N ASP A 29 -3.91 7.34 -8.93
CA ASP A 29 -4.28 8.44 -9.81
C ASP A 29 -4.88 7.88 -11.10
N MET A 30 -6.06 8.40 -11.43
CA MET A 30 -6.85 7.98 -12.58
C MET A 30 -6.97 9.14 -13.56
N ALA A 31 -7.24 8.81 -14.84
CA ALA A 31 -7.54 9.80 -15.85
C ALA A 31 -8.69 10.73 -15.38
N GLY A 32 -8.54 12.04 -15.60
CA GLY A 32 -9.48 13.05 -15.08
C GLY A 32 -9.09 13.66 -13.72
N GLY A 33 -7.91 13.36 -13.19
CA GLY A 33 -7.40 13.97 -11.95
C GLY A 33 -8.02 13.39 -10.67
N HIS A 34 -8.76 12.29 -10.79
CA HIS A 34 -9.29 11.56 -9.63
C HIS A 34 -8.17 10.78 -8.95
N SER A 35 -8.10 10.88 -7.63
CA SER A 35 -7.15 10.13 -6.81
C SER A 35 -7.83 9.67 -5.53
N PHE A 36 -7.59 8.41 -5.15
CA PHE A 36 -8.23 7.77 -4.00
C PHE A 36 -7.18 7.38 -2.95
N ARG A 37 -7.49 7.41 -1.66
CA ARG A 37 -6.54 7.04 -0.60
C ARG A 37 -5.30 7.97 -0.59
N ARG A 38 -5.56 9.28 -0.47
CA ARG A 38 -4.51 10.30 -0.42
C ARG A 38 -3.75 10.25 0.90
N LYS A 39 -4.44 9.96 2.00
CA LYS A 39 -3.79 9.88 3.32
C LYS A 39 -3.08 8.54 3.48
N ASN A 40 -1.90 8.56 4.12
CA ASN A 40 -1.13 7.35 4.42
C ASN A 40 -1.95 6.30 5.20
N GLY A 41 -2.80 6.75 6.14
CA GLY A 41 -3.70 5.87 6.89
C GLY A 41 -4.73 5.14 6.02
N GLU A 42 -5.23 5.78 4.96
CA GLU A 42 -6.19 5.16 4.02
C GLU A 42 -5.51 4.08 3.18
N ARG A 43 -4.24 4.31 2.78
CA ARG A 43 -3.42 3.31 2.08
C ARG A 43 -3.09 2.12 2.98
N MET A 44 -2.77 2.37 4.24
CA MET A 44 -2.51 1.31 5.21
C MET A 44 -3.75 0.49 5.51
N ARG A 45 -4.91 1.14 5.72
CA ARG A 45 -6.20 0.45 5.85
C ARG A 45 -6.47 -0.46 4.65
N PHE A 46 -6.25 0.04 3.43
CA PHE A 46 -6.43 -0.75 2.22
C PHE A 46 -5.50 -1.97 2.18
N LYS A 47 -4.22 -1.81 2.53
CA LYS A 47 -3.25 -2.91 2.60
C LYS A 47 -3.66 -3.96 3.64
N THR A 48 -4.14 -3.55 4.81
CA THR A 48 -4.58 -4.45 5.88
C THR A 48 -5.78 -5.27 5.42
N MET A 49 -6.82 -4.61 4.90
CA MET A 49 -8.02 -5.29 4.39
C MET A 49 -7.71 -6.21 3.20
N HIS A 50 -6.85 -5.78 2.28
CA HIS A 50 -6.44 -6.61 1.16
C HIS A 50 -5.82 -7.92 1.65
N LYS A 51 -4.85 -7.84 2.57
CA LYS A 51 -4.10 -9.02 3.01
C LYS A 51 -4.91 -9.98 3.89
N VAL A 52 -5.84 -9.45 4.69
CA VAL A 52 -6.59 -10.24 5.67
C VAL A 52 -7.95 -10.70 5.11
N TYR A 53 -8.70 -9.80 4.47
CA TYR A 53 -10.08 -10.02 4.06
C TYR A 53 -10.24 -10.26 2.55
N ASP A 54 -9.86 -9.29 1.71
CA ASP A 54 -10.17 -9.37 0.26
C ASP A 54 -9.47 -10.55 -0.41
N PHE A 55 -8.21 -10.79 -0.04
CA PHE A 55 -7.44 -11.91 -0.56
C PHE A 55 -8.02 -13.25 -0.09
N LYS A 56 -8.37 -13.37 1.20
CA LYS A 56 -9.03 -14.57 1.73
C LYS A 56 -10.36 -14.85 1.04
N LYS A 57 -11.16 -13.80 0.79
CA LYS A 57 -12.42 -13.92 0.06
C LYS A 57 -12.22 -14.47 -1.37
N ARG A 58 -11.09 -14.16 -2.02
CA ARG A 58 -10.79 -14.60 -3.39
C ARG A 58 -10.11 -15.97 -3.46
N PHE A 59 -9.21 -16.27 -2.52
CA PHE A 59 -8.30 -17.42 -2.62
C PHE A 59 -8.45 -18.44 -1.48
N GLY A 60 -9.29 -18.17 -0.48
CA GLY A 60 -9.60 -19.09 0.63
C GLY A 60 -8.65 -19.01 1.83
N TYR A 61 -7.51 -18.32 1.72
CA TYR A 61 -6.52 -18.19 2.80
C TYR A 61 -6.01 -16.75 2.95
N HIS A 62 -5.41 -16.43 4.10
CA HIS A 62 -4.86 -15.09 4.36
C HIS A 62 -3.55 -14.88 3.60
N MET A 63 -3.37 -13.71 2.99
CA MET A 63 -2.11 -13.35 2.30
C MET A 63 -1.00 -13.04 3.29
N CYS A 64 -1.36 -12.52 4.46
CA CYS A 64 -0.40 -12.23 5.53
C CYS A 64 -0.08 -13.50 6.30
N VAL A 65 1.21 -13.83 6.39
CA VAL A 65 1.73 -14.98 7.17
C VAL A 65 2.41 -14.56 8.48
N GLY A 66 2.36 -13.28 8.86
CA GLY A 66 2.98 -12.80 10.10
C GLY A 66 4.49 -12.58 10.05
N CYS A 67 5.10 -12.52 8.87
CA CYS A 67 6.57 -12.44 8.71
C CYS A 67 7.27 -11.15 9.18
N GLY A 68 6.56 -10.13 9.70
CA GLY A 68 7.16 -8.91 10.26
C GLY A 68 7.80 -7.90 9.27
N ARG A 69 8.25 -8.34 8.08
CA ARG A 69 8.97 -7.51 7.09
C ARG A 69 8.34 -6.17 6.70
N CYS A 70 7.03 -6.03 6.88
CA CYS A 70 6.33 -4.79 6.59
C CYS A 70 6.56 -3.69 7.63
N ASP A 71 6.86 -4.06 8.88
CA ASP A 71 7.14 -3.14 9.97
C ASP A 71 8.60 -2.65 9.87
N ASP A 72 9.54 -3.56 9.60
CA ASP A 72 10.97 -3.23 9.47
C ASP A 72 11.28 -2.24 8.34
N VAL A 73 10.56 -2.35 7.21
CA VAL A 73 10.79 -1.52 6.02
C VAL A 73 10.00 -0.21 6.08
N CYS A 74 9.11 -0.01 7.06
CA CYS A 74 8.21 1.14 7.05
C CYS A 74 8.97 2.46 7.35
N PRO A 75 9.02 3.43 6.42
CA PRO A 75 9.73 4.69 6.62
C PRO A 75 9.01 5.66 7.58
N GLN A 76 7.74 5.37 7.90
CA GLN A 76 6.85 6.22 8.70
C GLN A 76 6.53 5.59 10.07
N TYR A 77 7.21 4.50 10.43
CA TYR A 77 7.02 3.77 11.69
C TYR A 77 5.56 3.36 11.96
N ILE A 78 4.81 3.04 10.89
CA ILE A 78 3.45 2.54 10.99
C ILE A 78 3.51 1.03 11.19
N SER A 79 3.10 0.57 12.37
CA SER A 79 3.01 -0.86 12.67
C SER A 79 1.79 -1.49 11.98
N PHE A 80 2.06 -2.37 11.01
CA PHE A 80 1.06 -3.17 10.32
C PHE A 80 0.50 -4.28 11.22
N SER A 81 1.35 -4.89 12.05
CA SER A 81 0.94 -5.89 13.06
C SER A 81 -0.13 -5.32 13.99
N ASN A 82 0.05 -4.10 14.49
CA ASN A 82 -0.95 -3.42 15.31
C ASN A 82 -2.26 -3.18 14.56
N CYS A 83 -2.20 -2.84 13.26
CA CYS A 83 -3.42 -2.70 12.46
C CYS A 83 -4.19 -4.02 12.32
N VAL A 84 -3.50 -5.15 12.17
CA VAL A 84 -4.14 -6.47 12.08
C VAL A 84 -4.76 -6.85 13.44
N ASN A 85 -4.06 -6.62 14.54
CA ASN A 85 -4.59 -6.88 15.88
C ASN A 85 -5.84 -6.03 16.16
N LYS A 86 -5.81 -4.75 15.78
CA LYS A 86 -6.98 -3.86 15.89
C LYS A 86 -8.17 -4.38 15.06
N LEU A 87 -7.91 -4.90 13.86
CA LEU A 87 -8.93 -5.51 13.03
C LEU A 87 -9.53 -6.74 13.72
N ASN A 88 -8.69 -7.61 14.30
CA ASN A 88 -9.15 -8.80 15.01
C ASN A 88 -10.08 -8.47 16.18
N ILE A 89 -9.71 -7.47 16.99
CA ILE A 89 -10.57 -6.98 18.09
C ILE A 89 -11.92 -6.49 17.54
N ALA A 90 -11.91 -5.66 16.49
CA ALA A 90 -13.13 -5.12 15.91
C ALA A 90 -14.04 -6.19 15.27
N VAL A 91 -13.49 -7.31 14.79
CA VAL A 91 -14.28 -8.44 14.29
C VAL A 91 -14.94 -9.20 15.45
N ASN A 92 -14.19 -9.47 16.52
CA ASN A 92 -14.71 -10.15 17.70
C ASN A 92 -15.80 -9.36 18.43
N GLU A 93 -15.84 -8.03 18.28
CA GLU A 93 -16.92 -7.19 18.84
C GLU A 93 -18.25 -7.30 18.07
N VAL A 94 -18.19 -7.77 16.81
CA VAL A 94 -19.35 -7.87 15.91
C VAL A 94 -19.88 -9.32 15.84
N GLU A 95 -19.03 -10.30 16.17
CA GLU A 95 -19.42 -11.71 16.35
C GLU A 95 -20.18 -11.94 17.66
#